data_AF-A0A2I1IJN2-F1
#
_entry.id   AF-A0A2I1IJN2-F1
#
_cell.length_a   1.000
_cell.length_b   1.000
_cell.length_c   1.000
_cell.angle_alpha   90.00
_cell.angle_beta   90.00
_cell.angle_gamma   90.00
#
_symmetry.space_group_name_H-M   'P 1'
#
loop_
_entity.id
_entity.type
_entity.pdbx_description
1 polymer ?
#
loop_
_entity_poly.entity_id
_entity_poly.type
_entity_poly.pdbx_seq_one_letter_code
_entity_poly.pdbx_strand_id
1 'polypeptide(L)'
;MSVPHSTLVPMRILHTSDWHIGRTFHGMNTVPHFLEYADFLIETIKSSSVDVLLVSGDVFDRAVPPLDALEAYETTMARVLDTGAVAVLTSGNHDSHQRLGVGRRLMESSGLYIRTSLSDIERPVVLGDDGDRTVVYGIPYLEPALVSGVFDTSRTHSAVLNAAIGRILAHRAQHCPDHTAIVMAHGFIAGAEPSESERSIEIGGVGRAEADLFTWADYAALGHLHRPQTVAPNVRYSGSPLPYSFSEAGTDKLMWLYDTRSGAIDSVTIPEILPIASLTGSVEELLVKAPGYQDHAIEVRLTNTTVPQGALDSLRKAFPQLLSVQWINLVQTTAPRGRKKETIDDAKVFAQFCRAAAGRSPSESERELFANAMQWAQERTR
;
A
#
# COMPACT_ATOMS: atom_id res chain seq x y z
N MET A 1 -0.58 5.90 36.21
CA MET A 1 -1.27 7.22 36.13
C MET A 1 -2.25 7.10 34.98
N SER A 2 -3.54 7.25 35.25
CA SER A 2 -4.60 7.23 34.24
C SER A 2 -4.43 8.44 33.32
N VAL A 3 -4.23 8.21 32.03
CA VAL A 3 -4.31 9.28 31.02
C VAL A 3 -5.74 9.82 31.06
N PRO A 4 -5.97 11.10 31.37
CA PRO A 4 -7.30 11.67 31.34
C PRO A 4 -7.77 11.63 29.88
N HIS A 5 -8.74 10.75 29.58
CA HIS A 5 -9.42 10.79 28.29
C HIS A 5 -10.16 12.13 28.24
N SER A 6 -9.91 12.92 27.19
CA SER A 6 -10.52 14.23 27.06
C SER A 6 -12.04 14.10 27.08
N THR A 7 -12.66 14.85 27.98
CA THR A 7 -14.10 15.12 28.01
C THR A 7 -14.49 15.96 26.79
N LEU A 8 -14.82 15.37 25.65
CA LEU A 8 -15.25 16.09 24.44
C LEU A 8 -16.36 15.24 23.77
N VAL A 9 -17.63 15.67 23.67
CA VAL A 9 -18.18 16.81 22.89
C VAL A 9 -17.58 16.76 21.47
N PRO A 10 -18.39 16.72 20.40
CA PRO A 10 -18.09 16.02 19.14
C PRO A 10 -16.70 16.18 18.55
N MET A 11 -16.28 15.10 17.88
CA MET A 11 -14.90 14.75 17.58
C MET A 11 -14.52 15.13 16.15
N ARG A 12 -13.23 15.41 15.99
CA ARG A 12 -12.55 15.56 14.71
C ARG A 12 -11.68 14.35 14.42
N ILE A 13 -11.92 13.74 13.28
CA ILE A 13 -11.37 12.44 12.94
C ILE A 13 -10.60 12.56 11.63
N LEU A 14 -9.30 12.30 11.69
CA LEU A 14 -8.41 12.32 10.53
C LEU A 14 -8.23 10.89 10.01
N HIS A 15 -8.48 10.68 8.72
CA HIS A 15 -8.38 9.38 8.07
C HIS A 15 -7.25 9.38 7.02
N THR A 16 -6.33 8.43 7.20
CA THR A 16 -5.24 8.07 6.28
C THR A 16 -5.17 6.53 6.12
N SER A 17 -4.45 6.02 5.13
CA SER A 17 -4.28 4.60 4.85
C SER A 17 -3.03 4.37 4.00
N ASP A 18 -2.71 3.10 3.72
CA ASP A 18 -1.76 2.71 2.68
C ASP A 18 -0.37 3.35 2.83
N TRP A 19 0.12 3.44 4.07
CA TRP A 19 1.40 4.05 4.42
C TRP A 19 2.60 3.28 3.86
N HIS A 20 2.47 1.96 3.69
CA HIS A 20 3.49 1.07 3.17
C HIS A 20 4.91 1.39 3.68
N ILE A 21 5.08 1.59 4.98
CA ILE A 21 6.37 1.96 5.55
C ILE A 21 7.40 0.88 5.20
N GLY A 22 8.53 1.30 4.64
CA GLY A 22 9.59 0.41 4.17
C GLY A 22 9.46 -0.05 2.71
N ARG A 23 8.46 0.44 1.95
CA ARG A 23 8.40 0.23 0.51
C ARG A 23 9.58 0.92 -0.17
N THR A 24 10.00 0.37 -1.30
CA THR A 24 10.93 1.07 -2.20
C THR A 24 10.19 1.49 -3.46
N PHE A 25 10.56 2.64 -4.01
CA PHE A 25 10.02 3.12 -5.28
C PHE A 25 11.11 3.04 -6.35
N HIS A 26 11.06 2.01 -7.20
CA HIS A 26 12.11 1.69 -8.18
C HIS A 26 13.53 1.62 -7.57
N GLY A 27 13.64 1.11 -6.34
CA GLY A 27 14.90 0.99 -5.60
C GLY A 27 15.28 2.19 -4.73
N MET A 28 14.55 3.31 -4.84
CA MET A 28 14.66 4.43 -3.90
C MET A 28 14.05 4.04 -2.54
N ASN A 29 14.74 4.37 -1.44
CA ASN A 29 14.17 4.24 -0.10
C ASN A 29 13.16 5.37 0.16
N THR A 30 11.92 5.02 0.50
CA THR A 30 10.87 6.01 0.78
C THR A 30 10.69 6.32 2.26
N VAL A 31 11.41 5.67 3.18
CA VAL A 31 11.31 5.92 4.63
C VAL A 31 11.61 7.39 4.99
N PRO A 32 12.63 8.07 4.43
CA PRO A 32 12.85 9.49 4.70
C PRO A 32 11.65 10.37 4.32
N HIS A 33 11.07 10.14 3.14
CA HIS A 33 9.86 10.83 2.67
C HIS A 33 8.64 10.51 3.56
N PHE A 34 8.55 9.29 4.10
CA PHE A 34 7.49 8.95 5.06
C PHE A 34 7.64 9.75 6.37
N LEU A 35 8.87 10.02 6.82
CA LEU A 35 9.10 10.84 8.01
C LEU A 35 8.74 12.31 7.77
N GLU A 36 8.96 12.84 6.56
CA GLU A 36 8.46 14.17 6.17
C GLU A 36 6.92 14.21 6.16
N TYR A 37 6.27 13.14 5.68
CA TYR A 37 4.82 12.99 5.81
C TYR A 37 4.39 12.90 7.28
N ALA A 38 5.10 12.16 8.12
CA ALA A 38 4.81 12.05 9.54
C ALA A 38 4.90 13.42 10.23
N ASP A 39 5.87 14.26 9.88
CA ASP A 39 5.96 15.64 10.38
C ASP A 39 4.71 16.44 10.01
N PHE A 40 4.29 16.37 8.75
CA PHE A 40 3.07 17.02 8.28
C PHE A 40 1.80 16.48 8.97
N LEU A 41 1.71 15.17 9.18
CA LEU A 41 0.60 14.51 9.88
C LEU A 41 0.48 15.03 11.32
N ILE A 42 1.60 15.09 12.06
CA ILE A 42 1.62 15.58 13.44
C ILE A 42 1.18 17.04 13.53
N GLU A 43 1.67 17.90 12.63
CA GLU A 43 1.26 19.31 12.62
C GLU A 43 -0.20 19.48 12.19
N THR A 44 -0.71 18.62 11.30
CA THR A 44 -2.14 18.58 10.94
C THR A 44 -2.99 18.22 12.15
N ILE A 45 -2.61 17.18 12.90
CA ILE A 45 -3.32 16.73 14.11
C ILE A 45 -3.43 17.88 15.11
N LYS A 46 -2.33 18.59 15.39
CA LYS A 46 -2.32 19.72 16.31
C LYS A 46 -3.15 20.91 15.80
N SER A 47 -2.87 21.37 14.58
CA SER A 47 -3.48 22.59 14.02
C SER A 47 -4.98 22.43 13.75
N SER A 48 -5.42 21.23 13.39
CA SER A 48 -6.84 20.91 13.15
C SER A 48 -7.56 20.42 14.40
N SER A 49 -6.87 20.30 15.54
CA SER A 49 -7.43 19.77 16.80
C SER A 49 -8.10 18.40 16.57
N VAL A 50 -7.35 17.48 15.96
CA VAL A 50 -7.81 16.12 15.68
C VAL A 50 -7.83 15.33 16.98
N ASP A 51 -8.96 14.70 17.28
CA ASP A 51 -9.13 13.85 18.45
C ASP A 51 -8.77 12.39 18.13
N VAL A 52 -9.01 11.95 16.89
CA VAL A 52 -8.87 10.55 16.46
C VAL A 52 -8.13 10.47 15.12
N LEU A 53 -7.04 9.71 15.08
CA LEU A 53 -6.38 9.28 13.84
C LEU A 53 -6.85 7.87 13.45
N LEU A 54 -7.36 7.70 12.25
CA LEU A 54 -7.68 6.41 11.64
C LEU A 54 -6.63 6.06 10.58
N VAL A 55 -6.05 4.86 10.69
CA VAL A 55 -5.10 4.30 9.70
C VAL A 55 -5.68 2.97 9.15
N SER A 56 -6.30 3.04 7.98
CA SER A 56 -7.11 1.94 7.41
C SER A 56 -6.30 0.91 6.62
N GLY A 57 -5.28 0.33 7.25
CA GLY A 57 -4.51 -0.78 6.71
C GLY A 57 -3.32 -0.39 5.83
N ASP A 58 -2.54 -1.40 5.48
CA ASP A 58 -1.25 -1.34 4.80
C ASP A 58 -0.29 -0.37 5.49
N VAL A 59 -0.10 -0.58 6.80
CA VAL A 59 0.84 0.17 7.63
C VAL A 59 2.26 -0.09 7.15
N PHE A 60 2.62 -1.36 6.91
CA PHE A 60 3.92 -1.77 6.40
C PHE A 60 3.81 -2.29 4.96
N ASP A 61 4.88 -2.14 4.16
CA ASP A 61 4.95 -2.70 2.81
C ASP A 61 4.92 -4.23 2.79
N ARG A 62 5.38 -4.89 3.85
CA ARG A 62 5.57 -6.34 3.90
C ARG A 62 5.24 -6.89 5.27
N ALA A 63 4.82 -8.16 5.28
CA ALA A 63 4.54 -8.93 6.48
C ALA A 63 5.72 -8.96 7.49
N VAL A 64 6.95 -8.87 7.00
CA VAL A 64 8.16 -8.70 7.81
C VAL A 64 8.82 -7.37 7.39
N PRO A 65 8.54 -6.27 8.09
CA PRO A 65 9.11 -4.97 7.76
C PRO A 65 10.62 -4.91 8.09
N PRO A 66 11.40 -4.08 7.36
CA PRO A 66 12.77 -3.78 7.73
C PRO A 66 12.84 -2.95 9.03
N LEU A 67 14.03 -2.87 9.63
CA LEU A 67 14.20 -2.22 10.95
C LEU A 67 13.95 -0.71 10.92
N ASP A 68 14.37 -0.02 9.86
CA ASP A 68 14.14 1.41 9.67
C ASP A 68 12.64 1.73 9.55
N ALA A 69 11.86 0.85 8.92
CA ALA A 69 10.41 0.98 8.87
C ALA A 69 9.76 0.82 10.26
N LEU A 70 10.25 -0.12 11.07
CA LEU A 70 9.77 -0.30 12.45
C LEU A 70 10.08 0.92 13.32
N GLU A 71 11.29 1.47 13.20
CA GLU A 71 11.71 2.69 13.93
C GLU A 71 10.89 3.92 13.48
N ALA A 72 10.65 4.07 12.18
CA ALA A 72 9.80 5.14 11.65
C ALA A 72 8.35 5.03 12.15
N TYR A 73 7.79 3.81 12.16
CA TYR A 73 6.47 3.55 12.73
C TYR A 73 6.41 3.90 14.21
N GLU A 74 7.33 3.36 15.02
CA GLU A 74 7.37 3.61 16.46
C GLU A 74 7.46 5.12 16.77
N THR A 75 8.40 5.80 16.11
CA THR A 75 8.62 7.24 16.29
C THR A 75 7.38 8.04 15.91
N THR A 76 6.74 7.69 14.79
CA THR A 76 5.53 8.38 14.32
C THR A 76 4.38 8.17 15.30
N MET A 77 4.13 6.93 15.74
CA MET A 77 3.03 6.63 16.66
C MET A 77 3.24 7.24 18.04
N ALA A 78 4.47 7.25 18.57
CA ALA A 78 4.79 7.95 19.82
C ALA A 78 4.44 9.44 19.70
N ARG A 79 4.85 10.09 18.62
CA ARG A 79 4.55 11.51 18.38
C ARG A 79 3.07 11.78 18.18
N VAL A 80 2.32 10.87 17.55
CA VAL A 80 0.86 10.98 17.42
C VAL A 80 0.23 10.99 18.81
N LEU A 81 0.58 10.03 19.67
CA LEU A 81 0.03 9.94 21.02
C LEU A 81 0.44 11.14 21.91
N ASP A 82 1.63 11.69 21.72
CA ASP A 82 2.09 12.90 22.42
C ASP A 82 1.24 14.14 22.11
N THR A 83 0.49 14.15 21.00
CA THR A 83 -0.49 15.22 20.71
C THR A 83 -1.74 15.15 21.58
N GLY A 84 -1.99 14.01 22.24
CA GLY A 84 -3.22 13.70 22.96
C GLY A 84 -4.30 13.03 22.12
N ALA A 85 -4.12 12.95 20.80
CA ALA A 85 -5.03 12.20 19.92
C ALA A 85 -4.95 10.69 20.18
N VAL A 86 -6.08 10.01 20.06
CA VAL A 86 -6.12 8.54 20.02
C VAL A 86 -5.88 8.06 18.58
N ALA A 87 -5.33 6.87 18.41
CA ALA A 87 -5.09 6.27 17.10
C ALA A 87 -5.75 4.90 16.99
N VAL A 88 -6.43 4.66 15.87
CA VAL A 88 -7.04 3.36 15.53
C VAL A 88 -6.44 2.85 14.24
N LEU A 89 -5.84 1.66 14.28
CA LEU A 89 -5.17 1.01 13.15
C LEU A 89 -5.87 -0.30 12.81
N THR A 90 -6.04 -0.58 11.52
CA THR A 90 -6.35 -1.93 11.01
C THR A 90 -5.16 -2.48 10.21
N SER A 91 -5.13 -3.79 9.94
CA SER A 91 -4.16 -4.38 9.00
C SER A 91 -4.71 -4.39 7.58
N GLY A 92 -3.86 -4.12 6.60
CA GLY A 92 -4.16 -4.34 5.17
C GLY A 92 -3.67 -5.70 4.66
N ASN A 93 -3.62 -5.87 3.34
CA ASN A 93 -3.21 -7.13 2.70
C ASN A 93 -1.68 -7.29 2.56
N HIS A 94 -0.90 -6.24 2.82
CA HIS A 94 0.55 -6.31 2.92
C HIS A 94 1.03 -6.64 4.33
N ASP A 95 0.27 -6.22 5.34
CA ASP A 95 0.60 -6.41 6.75
C ASP A 95 0.53 -7.88 7.17
N SER A 96 1.36 -8.24 8.16
CA SER A 96 1.08 -9.42 8.97
C SER A 96 0.18 -9.01 10.12
N HIS A 97 -1.11 -9.36 10.04
CA HIS A 97 -2.10 -9.05 11.08
C HIS A 97 -1.66 -9.52 12.49
N GLN A 98 -0.94 -10.65 12.58
CA GLN A 98 -0.37 -11.14 13.83
C GLN A 98 0.78 -10.27 14.35
N ARG A 99 1.73 -9.90 13.49
CA ARG A 99 2.90 -9.10 13.88
C ARG A 99 2.52 -7.67 14.22
N LEU A 100 1.67 -7.04 13.40
CA LEU A 100 1.13 -5.71 13.68
C LEU A 100 0.35 -5.69 15.00
N GLY A 101 -0.35 -6.79 15.31
CA GLY A 101 -1.14 -6.92 16.54
C GLY A 101 -0.35 -7.26 17.81
N VAL A 102 0.98 -7.43 17.75
CA VAL A 102 1.77 -7.75 18.95
C VAL A 102 1.65 -6.61 19.96
N GLY A 103 1.32 -6.94 21.22
CA GLY A 103 1.17 -5.95 22.28
C GLY A 103 -0.10 -5.09 22.19
N ARG A 104 -0.98 -5.30 21.20
CA ARG A 104 -2.18 -4.45 20.97
C ARG A 104 -3.01 -4.17 22.21
N ARG A 105 -3.23 -5.17 23.08
CA ARG A 105 -4.02 -4.99 24.32
C ARG A 105 -3.31 -4.16 25.39
N LEU A 106 -1.99 -4.13 25.39
CA LEU A 106 -1.20 -3.31 26.31
C LEU A 106 -1.24 -1.83 25.87
N MET A 107 -1.20 -1.61 24.54
CA MET A 107 -1.18 -0.29 23.92
C MET A 107 -2.52 0.47 24.01
N GLU A 108 -3.65 -0.22 24.22
CA GLU A 108 -4.95 0.47 24.33
C GLU A 108 -4.98 1.46 25.51
N SER A 109 -4.27 1.17 26.59
CA SER A 109 -4.19 2.07 27.75
C SER A 109 -3.47 3.38 27.47
N SER A 110 -2.68 3.46 26.39
CA SER A 110 -2.01 4.67 25.91
C SER A 110 -2.76 5.36 24.77
N GLY A 111 -3.98 4.93 24.42
CA GLY A 111 -4.76 5.52 23.32
C GLY A 111 -4.44 4.97 21.93
N LEU A 112 -3.65 3.89 21.83
CA LEU A 112 -3.36 3.20 20.57
C LEU A 112 -4.15 1.89 20.45
N TYR A 113 -5.13 1.88 19.56
CA TYR A 113 -6.03 0.75 19.32
C TYR A 113 -5.68 0.07 18.00
N ILE A 114 -5.24 -1.19 18.09
CA ILE A 114 -4.89 -1.99 16.91
C ILE A 114 -5.93 -3.12 16.75
N ARG A 115 -6.63 -3.10 15.61
CA ARG A 115 -7.72 -4.02 15.24
C ARG A 115 -7.26 -4.94 14.11
N THR A 116 -6.61 -6.03 14.50
CA THR A 116 -5.92 -6.96 13.56
C THR A 116 -6.38 -8.42 13.71
N SER A 117 -7.39 -8.69 14.53
CA SER A 117 -7.93 -10.04 14.74
C SER A 117 -9.40 -10.12 14.36
N LEU A 118 -9.89 -11.30 13.96
CA LEU A 118 -11.33 -11.53 13.76
C LEU A 118 -12.15 -11.22 15.03
N SER A 119 -11.57 -11.48 16.21
CA SER A 119 -12.21 -11.14 17.50
C SER A 119 -12.37 -9.64 17.74
N ASP A 120 -11.72 -8.80 16.94
CA ASP A 120 -11.79 -7.35 17.06
C ASP A 120 -12.96 -6.74 16.26
N ILE A 121 -13.54 -7.49 15.32
CA ILE A 121 -14.64 -7.03 14.44
C ILE A 121 -15.84 -6.59 15.28
N GLU A 122 -16.16 -7.32 16.34
CA GLU A 122 -17.28 -7.05 17.24
C GLU A 122 -16.83 -6.26 18.49
N ARG A 123 -15.61 -5.73 18.51
CA ARG A 123 -15.02 -5.00 19.64
C ARG A 123 -14.63 -3.58 19.21
N PRO A 124 -15.62 -2.68 19.07
CA PRO A 124 -15.34 -1.31 18.63
C PRO A 124 -14.47 -0.58 19.65
N VAL A 125 -13.77 0.45 19.20
CA VAL A 125 -13.24 1.49 20.09
C VAL A 125 -14.41 2.41 20.42
N VAL A 126 -14.70 2.60 21.71
CA VAL A 126 -15.77 3.48 22.19
C VAL A 126 -15.12 4.75 22.70
N LEU A 127 -15.48 5.88 22.10
CA LEU A 127 -14.91 7.20 22.39
C LEU A 127 -16.03 8.16 22.84
N GLY A 128 -15.71 9.06 23.76
CA GLY A 128 -16.64 10.06 24.31
C GLY A 128 -17.39 9.58 25.57
N ASP A 129 -18.13 10.51 26.18
CA ASP A 129 -18.86 10.30 27.45
C ASP A 129 -20.38 10.09 27.22
N ASP A 130 -21.11 9.75 28.28
CA ASP A 130 -22.53 9.38 28.26
C ASP A 130 -23.42 10.38 27.50
N GLY A 131 -23.95 9.95 26.35
CA GLY A 131 -24.92 10.70 25.52
C GLY A 131 -24.54 10.75 24.04
N ASP A 132 -23.29 11.09 23.72
CA ASP A 132 -22.80 11.35 22.35
C ASP A 132 -21.53 10.53 22.05
N ARG A 133 -21.64 9.21 22.17
CA ARG A 133 -20.49 8.32 21.93
C ARG A 133 -20.26 8.10 20.44
N THR A 134 -18.99 8.03 20.06
CA THR A 134 -18.56 7.55 18.75
C THR A 134 -17.98 6.15 18.90
N VAL A 135 -18.44 5.21 18.07
CA VAL A 135 -17.94 3.84 18.02
C VAL A 135 -17.18 3.60 16.71
N VAL A 136 -15.92 3.20 16.81
CA VAL A 136 -15.07 2.88 15.66
C VAL A 136 -14.91 1.37 15.55
N TYR A 137 -15.51 0.79 14.52
CA TYR A 137 -15.35 -0.60 14.15
C TYR A 137 -14.15 -0.74 13.21
N GLY A 138 -13.21 -1.62 13.54
CA GLY A 138 -12.06 -1.93 12.69
C GLY A 138 -12.16 -3.33 12.11
N ILE A 139 -12.31 -3.43 10.78
CA ILE A 139 -12.25 -4.70 10.06
C ILE A 139 -10.80 -4.89 9.59
N PRO A 140 -10.04 -5.87 10.13
CA PRO A 140 -8.74 -6.22 9.56
C PRO A 140 -8.91 -6.80 8.16
N TYR A 141 -7.89 -6.71 7.30
CA TYR A 141 -7.94 -7.38 6.00
C TYR A 141 -8.29 -8.86 6.13
N LEU A 142 -9.35 -9.26 5.45
CA LEU A 142 -9.95 -10.58 5.50
C LEU A 142 -9.50 -11.39 4.28
N GLU A 143 -8.43 -12.16 4.44
CA GLU A 143 -7.98 -13.12 3.43
C GLU A 143 -9.03 -14.23 3.26
N PRO A 144 -9.75 -14.32 2.11
CA PRO A 144 -10.88 -15.24 1.98
C PRO A 144 -10.48 -16.69 2.22
N ALA A 145 -9.25 -17.06 1.82
CA ALA A 145 -8.67 -18.37 2.02
C ALA A 145 -8.57 -18.81 3.49
N LEU A 146 -8.40 -17.85 4.40
CA LEU A 146 -8.20 -18.12 5.82
C LEU A 146 -9.50 -17.99 6.62
N VAL A 147 -10.42 -17.13 6.17
CA VAL A 147 -11.57 -16.73 7.00
C VAL A 147 -12.91 -17.30 6.52
N SER A 148 -13.04 -17.75 5.26
CA SER A 148 -14.35 -18.13 4.71
C SER A 148 -14.98 -19.31 5.45
N GLY A 149 -14.18 -20.27 5.92
CA GLY A 149 -14.65 -21.39 6.74
C GLY A 149 -15.07 -20.99 8.17
N VAL A 150 -14.50 -19.92 8.71
CA VAL A 150 -14.88 -19.36 10.02
C VAL A 150 -16.21 -18.61 9.93
N PHE A 151 -16.47 -17.98 8.77
CA PHE A 151 -17.69 -17.21 8.51
C PHE A 151 -18.79 -18.01 7.79
N ASP A 152 -18.53 -19.27 7.44
CA ASP A 152 -19.44 -20.12 6.66
C ASP A 152 -19.96 -19.43 5.39
N THR A 153 -19.03 -18.89 4.61
CA THR A 153 -19.33 -18.07 3.42
C THR A 153 -18.50 -18.51 2.22
N SER A 154 -18.81 -17.96 1.04
CA SER A 154 -18.01 -18.21 -0.15
C SER A 154 -16.59 -17.64 0.01
N ARG A 155 -15.61 -18.26 -0.64
CA ARG A 155 -14.20 -17.84 -0.60
C ARG A 155 -13.94 -16.63 -1.52
N THR A 156 -14.71 -15.57 -1.32
CA THR A 156 -14.59 -14.30 -2.05
C THR A 156 -14.45 -13.13 -1.08
N HIS A 157 -13.79 -12.05 -1.51
CA HIS A 157 -13.57 -10.89 -0.65
C HIS A 157 -14.89 -10.19 -0.29
N SER A 158 -15.80 -10.02 -1.25
CA SER A 158 -17.14 -9.51 -1.03
C SER A 158 -17.90 -10.30 0.04
N ALA A 159 -17.90 -11.65 -0.01
CA ALA A 159 -18.69 -12.45 0.90
C ALA A 159 -18.15 -12.48 2.34
N VAL A 160 -16.82 -12.45 2.53
CA VAL A 160 -16.23 -12.36 3.88
C VAL A 160 -16.41 -10.98 4.49
N LEU A 161 -16.36 -9.91 3.69
CA LEU A 161 -16.62 -8.56 4.15
C LEU A 161 -18.09 -8.36 4.53
N ASN A 162 -19.03 -8.87 3.71
CA ASN A 162 -20.45 -8.91 4.04
C ASN A 162 -20.71 -9.60 5.38
N ALA A 163 -20.09 -10.76 5.62
CA ALA A 163 -20.23 -11.50 6.87
C ALA A 163 -19.70 -10.71 8.07
N ALA A 164 -18.56 -10.02 7.93
CA ALA A 164 -18.00 -9.18 8.98
C ALA A 164 -18.91 -7.98 9.31
N ILE A 165 -19.44 -7.31 8.28
CA ILE A 165 -20.39 -6.20 8.46
C ILE A 165 -21.68 -6.69 9.12
N GLY A 166 -22.20 -7.87 8.75
CA GLY A 166 -23.35 -8.48 9.41
C GLY A 166 -23.14 -8.68 10.92
N ARG A 167 -21.95 -9.13 11.34
CA ARG A 167 -21.58 -9.24 12.76
C ARG A 167 -21.54 -7.88 13.45
N ILE A 168 -20.95 -6.88 12.81
CA ILE A 168 -20.92 -5.50 13.32
C ILE A 168 -22.34 -4.96 13.54
N LEU A 169 -23.22 -5.12 12.55
CA LEU A 169 -24.60 -4.65 12.63
C LEU A 169 -25.37 -5.34 13.76
N ALA A 170 -25.20 -6.66 13.93
CA ALA A 170 -25.80 -7.40 15.03
C ALA A 170 -25.31 -6.90 16.39
N HIS A 171 -23.99 -6.74 16.57
CA HIS A 171 -23.43 -6.17 17.79
C HIS A 171 -23.95 -4.74 18.04
N ARG A 172 -23.94 -3.88 17.01
CA ARG A 172 -24.37 -2.48 17.11
C ARG A 172 -25.81 -2.38 17.57
N ALA A 173 -26.71 -3.16 16.97
CA ALA A 173 -28.12 -3.19 17.33
C ALA A 173 -28.35 -3.56 18.82
N GLN A 174 -27.49 -4.41 19.38
CA GLN A 174 -27.60 -4.87 20.77
C GLN A 174 -26.93 -3.93 21.78
N HIS A 175 -25.84 -3.27 21.42
CA HIS A 175 -24.94 -2.61 22.38
C HIS A 175 -24.78 -1.11 22.20
N CYS A 176 -24.96 -0.59 20.98
CA CYS A 176 -24.70 0.82 20.66
C CYS A 176 -25.56 1.34 19.48
N PRO A 177 -26.90 1.20 19.53
CA PRO A 177 -27.78 1.51 18.40
C PRO A 177 -27.83 3.01 18.04
N ASP A 178 -27.59 3.89 19.02
CA ASP A 178 -27.77 5.35 18.89
C ASP A 178 -26.44 6.12 18.83
N HIS A 179 -25.31 5.42 18.75
CA HIS A 179 -23.98 6.04 18.70
C HIS A 179 -23.57 6.34 17.26
N THR A 180 -22.83 7.44 17.06
CA THR A 180 -22.13 7.72 15.81
C THR A 180 -21.22 6.54 15.48
N ALA A 181 -21.39 5.97 14.30
CA ALA A 181 -20.72 4.75 13.90
C ALA A 181 -19.74 5.01 12.76
N ILE A 182 -18.52 4.57 12.99
CA ILE A 182 -17.44 4.64 12.01
C ILE A 182 -16.99 3.22 11.73
N VAL A 183 -16.72 2.91 10.47
CA VAL A 183 -16.17 1.62 10.07
C VAL A 183 -14.90 1.80 9.24
N MET A 184 -13.85 1.11 9.64
CA MET A 184 -12.61 1.00 8.90
C MET A 184 -12.56 -0.35 8.20
N ALA A 185 -12.19 -0.35 6.93
CA ALA A 185 -12.02 -1.58 6.15
C ALA A 185 -10.91 -1.41 5.11
N HIS A 186 -10.38 -2.53 4.65
CA HIS A 186 -9.33 -2.57 3.66
C HIS A 186 -9.68 -3.57 2.57
N GLY A 187 -9.90 -3.08 1.35
CA GLY A 187 -10.41 -3.90 0.24
C GLY A 187 -10.84 -3.08 -0.97
N PHE A 188 -11.25 -3.76 -2.03
CA PHE A 188 -11.71 -3.14 -3.28
C PHE A 188 -13.24 -3.02 -3.27
N ILE A 189 -13.74 -1.79 -3.32
CA ILE A 189 -15.16 -1.47 -3.40
C ILE A 189 -15.54 -1.11 -4.84
N ALA A 190 -16.68 -1.60 -5.31
CA ALA A 190 -17.19 -1.32 -6.65
C ALA A 190 -17.38 0.19 -6.86
N GLY A 191 -17.07 0.67 -8.07
CA GLY A 191 -17.11 2.10 -8.41
C GLY A 191 -15.82 2.88 -8.13
N ALA A 192 -14.82 2.25 -7.52
CA ALA A 192 -13.52 2.87 -7.25
C ALA A 192 -12.46 2.58 -8.34
N GLU A 193 -11.50 3.49 -8.48
CA GLU A 193 -10.43 3.43 -9.49
C GLU A 193 -9.07 3.02 -8.88
N PRO A 194 -8.41 1.95 -9.37
CA PRO A 194 -7.09 1.52 -8.91
C PRO A 194 -5.92 2.18 -9.65
N SER A 195 -4.73 2.11 -9.05
CA SER A 195 -3.40 2.42 -9.60
C SER A 195 -2.61 1.12 -9.87
N GLU A 196 -1.43 1.23 -10.48
CA GLU A 196 -0.61 0.04 -10.78
C GLU A 196 0.16 -0.50 -9.55
N SER A 197 0.26 0.27 -8.48
CA SER A 197 1.03 -0.04 -7.27
C SER A 197 0.35 -1.05 -6.34
N GLU A 198 -0.96 -1.25 -6.49
CA GLU A 198 -1.76 -2.04 -5.55
C GLU A 198 -1.75 -3.52 -5.94
N ARG A 199 -1.86 -4.41 -4.95
CA ARG A 199 -1.99 -5.85 -5.22
C ARG A 199 -3.41 -6.15 -5.70
N SER A 200 -3.53 -6.83 -6.83
CA SER A 200 -4.82 -7.38 -7.24
C SER A 200 -5.32 -8.40 -6.23
N ILE A 201 -6.45 -8.09 -5.58
CA ILE A 201 -7.16 -8.99 -4.67
C ILE A 201 -8.34 -9.70 -5.35
N GLU A 202 -8.49 -9.55 -6.67
CA GLU A 202 -9.54 -10.14 -7.50
C GLU A 202 -9.24 -11.61 -7.86
N ILE A 203 -9.04 -12.47 -6.87
CA ILE A 203 -8.89 -13.91 -7.14
C ILE A 203 -10.27 -14.50 -7.48
N GLY A 204 -10.42 -15.06 -8.68
CA GLY A 204 -11.55 -15.94 -9.04
C GLY A 204 -12.77 -15.29 -9.71
N GLY A 205 -12.68 -14.05 -10.19
CA GLY A 205 -13.62 -13.49 -11.17
C GLY A 205 -14.90 -12.82 -10.65
N VAL A 206 -15.19 -12.82 -9.34
CA VAL A 206 -16.26 -12.00 -8.73
C VAL A 206 -15.83 -11.67 -7.31
N GLY A 207 -15.51 -10.42 -6.99
CA GLY A 207 -14.91 -10.13 -5.68
C GLY A 207 -14.98 -8.70 -5.16
N ARG A 208 -15.58 -7.74 -5.88
CA ARG A 208 -15.76 -6.38 -5.37
C ARG A 208 -16.95 -6.35 -4.43
N ALA A 209 -16.81 -5.67 -3.30
CA ALA A 209 -17.93 -5.43 -2.41
C ALA A 209 -18.63 -4.13 -2.83
N GLU A 210 -19.94 -4.05 -2.65
CA GLU A 210 -20.71 -2.86 -3.03
C GLU A 210 -20.55 -1.76 -1.98
N ALA A 211 -20.58 -0.49 -2.42
CA ALA A 211 -20.48 0.66 -1.52
C ALA A 211 -21.66 0.71 -0.52
N ASP A 212 -22.82 0.17 -0.92
CA ASP A 212 -24.03 0.10 -0.09
C ASP A 212 -23.82 -0.62 1.24
N LEU A 213 -22.81 -1.49 1.33
CA LEU A 213 -22.44 -2.18 2.57
C LEU A 213 -22.02 -1.24 3.70
N PHE A 214 -21.71 0.01 3.40
CA PHE A 214 -21.22 1.00 4.34
C PHE A 214 -22.25 2.10 4.66
N THR A 215 -23.45 2.05 4.06
CA THR A 215 -24.48 3.10 4.21
C THR A 215 -25.06 3.22 5.62
N TRP A 216 -24.88 2.20 6.46
CA TRP A 216 -25.32 2.19 7.86
C TRP A 216 -24.41 3.01 8.79
N ALA A 217 -23.18 3.30 8.37
CA ALA A 217 -22.21 4.04 9.16
C ALA A 217 -22.29 5.54 8.84
N ASP A 218 -22.01 6.40 9.81
CA ASP A 218 -21.91 7.84 9.58
C ASP A 218 -20.66 8.20 8.76
N TYR A 219 -19.60 7.39 8.88
CA TYR A 219 -18.39 7.50 8.07
C TYR A 219 -17.71 6.15 7.84
N ALA A 220 -17.28 5.88 6.62
CA ALA A 220 -16.52 4.68 6.25
C ALA A 220 -15.13 5.05 5.73
N ALA A 221 -14.12 4.62 6.49
CA ALA A 221 -12.71 4.89 6.28
C ALA A 221 -12.05 3.71 5.56
N LEU A 222 -11.94 3.77 4.24
CA LEU A 222 -11.37 2.70 3.42
C LEU A 222 -9.87 2.92 3.13
N GLY A 223 -9.11 1.83 3.14
CA GLY A 223 -7.79 1.73 2.50
C GLY A 223 -7.77 0.63 1.45
N HIS A 224 -6.63 0.47 0.76
CA HIS A 224 -6.26 -0.48 -0.31
C HIS A 224 -5.91 0.22 -1.62
N LEU A 225 -6.66 1.26 -1.98
CA LEU A 225 -6.45 2.01 -3.23
C LEU A 225 -5.64 3.27 -2.94
N HIS A 226 -4.63 3.53 -3.77
CA HIS A 226 -3.61 4.56 -3.49
C HIS A 226 -4.02 5.97 -3.96
N ARG A 227 -5.10 6.08 -4.74
CA ARG A 227 -5.71 7.38 -5.07
C ARG A 227 -6.81 7.74 -4.08
N PRO A 228 -6.78 8.96 -3.52
CA PRO A 228 -7.89 9.47 -2.74
C PRO A 228 -9.15 9.60 -3.59
N GLN A 229 -10.28 9.12 -3.09
CA GLN A 229 -11.54 9.15 -3.84
C GLN A 229 -12.78 9.03 -2.94
N THR A 230 -13.87 9.64 -3.42
CA THR A 230 -15.20 9.53 -2.83
C THR A 230 -15.99 8.47 -3.57
N VAL A 231 -16.35 7.38 -2.88
CA VAL A 231 -17.10 6.26 -3.49
C VAL A 231 -18.61 6.46 -3.32
N ALA A 232 -19.02 6.97 -2.16
CA ALA A 232 -20.40 7.29 -1.80
C ALA A 232 -20.39 8.46 -0.78
N PRO A 233 -21.53 9.08 -0.43
CA PRO A 233 -21.54 10.29 0.41
C PRO A 233 -20.72 10.20 1.70
N ASN A 234 -20.72 9.04 2.38
CA ASN A 234 -20.00 8.77 3.63
C ASN A 234 -18.79 7.84 3.47
N VAL A 235 -18.47 7.39 2.25
CA VAL A 235 -17.42 6.39 1.99
C VAL A 235 -16.22 7.04 1.30
N ARG A 236 -15.04 6.90 1.90
CA ARG A 236 -13.80 7.52 1.43
C ARG A 236 -12.66 6.52 1.37
N TYR A 237 -11.92 6.53 0.26
CA TYR A 237 -10.53 6.10 0.26
C TYR A 237 -9.64 7.30 0.49
N SER A 238 -8.71 7.20 1.44
CA SER A 238 -7.75 8.28 1.68
C SER A 238 -6.58 8.27 0.69
N GLY A 239 -6.27 7.11 0.11
CA GLY A 239 -5.08 6.97 -0.73
C GLY A 239 -3.81 6.82 0.10
N SER A 240 -2.71 6.51 -0.59
CA SER A 240 -1.39 6.51 0.05
C SER A 240 -0.87 7.93 0.23
N PRO A 241 -0.10 8.22 1.28
CA PRO A 241 0.49 9.55 1.49
C PRO A 241 1.65 9.85 0.55
N LEU A 242 2.27 8.81 -0.03
CA LEU A 242 3.38 8.89 -0.98
C LEU A 242 3.03 8.14 -2.28
N PRO A 243 3.60 8.54 -3.43
CA PRO A 243 3.45 7.77 -4.65
C PRO A 243 4.29 6.49 -4.61
N TYR A 244 3.71 5.39 -5.10
CA TYR A 244 4.37 4.08 -5.23
C TYR A 244 4.35 3.52 -6.66
N SER A 245 3.72 4.24 -7.59
CA SER A 245 3.73 4.02 -9.03
C SER A 245 3.75 5.36 -9.78
N PHE A 246 4.40 5.39 -10.94
CA PHE A 246 4.31 6.53 -11.86
C PHE A 246 2.90 6.77 -12.41
N SER A 247 2.00 5.78 -12.32
CA SER A 247 0.58 5.97 -12.65
C SER A 247 -0.13 6.95 -11.71
N GLU A 248 0.44 7.25 -10.54
CA GLU A 248 -0.09 8.21 -9.57
C GLU A 248 0.38 9.64 -9.84
N ALA A 249 1.20 9.87 -10.87
CA ALA A 249 1.67 11.20 -11.23
C ALA A 249 0.50 12.15 -11.53
N GLY A 250 0.57 13.36 -10.99
CA GLY A 250 -0.49 14.37 -11.12
C GLY A 250 -1.74 14.10 -10.26
N THR A 251 -1.71 13.11 -9.36
CA THR A 251 -2.76 12.91 -8.36
C THR A 251 -2.34 13.57 -7.05
N ASP A 252 -3.14 14.52 -6.57
CA ASP A 252 -2.94 15.10 -5.25
C ASP A 252 -3.07 14.04 -4.16
N LYS A 253 -2.17 14.07 -3.18
CA LYS A 253 -2.26 13.24 -1.98
C LYS A 253 -3.04 14.01 -0.91
N LEU A 254 -3.90 13.34 -0.15
CA LEU A 254 -4.70 13.98 0.89
C LEU A 254 -5.05 13.03 2.03
N MET A 255 -5.53 13.60 3.12
CA MET A 255 -6.25 12.91 4.20
C MET A 255 -7.67 13.45 4.28
N TRP A 256 -8.58 12.71 4.92
CA TRP A 256 -9.95 13.16 5.14
C TRP A 256 -10.15 13.56 6.59
N LEU A 257 -10.74 14.73 6.82
CA LEU A 257 -11.14 15.23 8.13
C LEU A 257 -12.66 15.13 8.26
N TYR A 258 -13.14 14.27 9.16
CA TYR A 258 -14.55 14.07 9.47
C TYR A 258 -14.90 14.71 10.81
N ASP A 259 -15.98 15.51 10.83
CA ASP A 259 -16.51 16.17 12.03
C ASP A 259 -17.80 15.48 12.47
N THR A 260 -17.80 14.83 13.64
CA THR A 260 -18.94 14.03 14.10
C THR A 260 -20.14 14.88 14.53
N ARG A 261 -19.97 16.20 14.76
CA ARG A 261 -21.09 17.10 15.11
C ARG A 261 -21.93 17.40 13.88
N SER A 262 -21.25 17.80 12.81
CA SER A 262 -21.85 18.37 11.61
C SER A 262 -22.06 17.33 10.52
N GLY A 263 -21.34 16.21 10.59
CA GLY A 263 -21.24 15.24 9.50
C GLY A 263 -20.39 15.73 8.32
N ALA A 264 -19.69 16.87 8.46
CA ALA A 264 -18.85 17.42 7.41
C ALA A 264 -17.63 16.52 7.16
N ILE A 265 -17.26 16.37 5.89
CA ILE A 265 -16.08 15.62 5.44
C ILE A 265 -15.25 16.57 4.56
N ASP A 266 -14.17 17.08 5.12
CA ASP A 266 -13.24 17.99 4.45
C ASP A 266 -11.98 17.23 4.01
N SER A 267 -11.33 17.70 2.94
CA SER A 267 -10.03 17.18 2.50
C SER A 267 -8.89 18.01 3.07
N VAL A 268 -7.83 17.34 3.54
CA VAL A 268 -6.56 17.96 3.93
C VAL A 268 -5.48 17.53 2.93
N THR A 269 -5.12 18.42 2.00
CA THR A 269 -4.08 18.15 1.01
C THR A 269 -2.72 17.97 1.66
N ILE A 270 -2.03 16.88 1.32
CA ILE A 270 -0.66 16.60 1.73
C ILE A 270 0.26 17.37 0.77
N PRO A 271 1.26 18.12 1.26
CA PRO A 271 2.27 18.74 0.41
C PRO A 271 2.95 17.71 -0.50
N GLU A 272 3.41 18.14 -1.67
CA GLU A 272 4.11 17.26 -2.60
C GLU A 272 5.51 16.90 -2.07
N ILE A 273 5.57 15.88 -1.21
CA ILE A 273 6.80 15.42 -0.53
C ILE A 273 7.74 14.70 -1.50
N LEU A 274 7.18 13.90 -2.42
CA LEU A 274 7.93 13.20 -3.45
C LEU A 274 7.30 13.50 -4.82
N PRO A 275 7.73 14.58 -5.51
CA PRO A 275 7.27 14.90 -6.85
C PRO A 275 7.65 13.79 -7.83
N ILE A 276 6.70 13.32 -8.64
CA ILE A 276 6.94 12.28 -9.65
C ILE A 276 6.46 12.73 -11.02
N ALA A 277 7.19 12.35 -12.08
CA ALA A 277 6.72 12.54 -13.45
C ALA A 277 7.09 11.39 -14.37
N SER A 278 6.18 11.06 -15.29
CA SER A 278 6.41 10.13 -16.40
C SER A 278 6.47 10.93 -17.70
N LEU A 279 7.65 10.96 -18.32
CA LEU A 279 7.92 11.76 -19.52
C LEU A 279 8.05 10.87 -20.74
N THR A 280 7.27 11.15 -21.79
CA THR A 280 7.36 10.43 -23.07
C THR A 280 7.98 11.33 -24.13
N GLY A 281 8.93 10.80 -24.89
CA GLY A 281 9.62 11.52 -25.97
C GLY A 281 10.90 10.84 -26.43
N SER A 282 11.58 11.43 -27.41
CA SER A 282 12.93 11.00 -27.77
C SER A 282 13.93 11.42 -26.69
N VAL A 283 15.11 10.79 -26.64
CA VAL A 283 16.20 11.21 -25.73
C VAL A 283 16.48 12.71 -25.89
N GLU A 284 16.56 13.20 -27.12
CA GLU A 284 16.85 14.59 -27.44
C GLU A 284 15.76 15.54 -26.91
N GLU A 285 14.49 15.19 -27.12
CA GLU A 285 13.35 15.98 -26.62
C GLU A 285 13.31 16.01 -25.09
N LEU A 286 13.60 14.89 -24.44
CA LEU A 286 13.57 14.79 -22.99
C LEU A 286 14.72 15.56 -22.33
N LEU A 287 15.91 15.57 -22.94
CA LEU A 287 17.04 16.38 -22.46
C LEU A 287 16.72 17.88 -22.47
N VAL A 288 15.93 18.35 -23.45
CA VAL A 288 15.45 19.75 -23.50
C VAL A 288 14.47 20.05 -22.36
N LYS A 289 13.62 19.08 -21.98
CA LYS A 289 12.62 19.24 -20.90
C LYS A 289 13.23 19.13 -19.50
N ALA A 290 14.38 18.47 -19.36
CA ALA A 290 14.98 18.12 -18.07
C ALA A 290 15.14 19.25 -17.04
N PRO A 291 15.43 20.51 -17.42
CA PRO A 291 15.50 21.61 -16.45
C PRO A 291 14.22 21.83 -15.63
N GLY A 292 13.04 21.47 -16.16
CA GLY A 292 11.77 21.60 -15.46
C GLY A 292 11.47 20.51 -14.42
N TYR A 293 12.35 19.51 -14.28
CA TYR A 293 12.08 18.28 -13.52
C TYR A 293 13.26 17.89 -12.61
N GLN A 294 14.08 18.85 -12.18
CA GLN A 294 15.29 18.55 -11.40
C GLN A 294 14.99 17.89 -10.04
N ASP A 295 13.85 18.25 -9.42
CA ASP A 295 13.45 17.76 -8.10
C ASP A 295 12.48 16.56 -8.16
N HIS A 296 12.16 16.08 -9.37
CA HIS A 296 11.22 14.98 -9.54
C HIS A 296 11.94 13.64 -9.59
N ALA A 297 11.34 12.61 -9.00
CA ALA A 297 11.60 11.24 -9.38
C ALA A 297 10.99 10.97 -10.77
N ILE A 298 11.80 10.48 -11.70
CA ILE A 298 11.44 10.43 -13.12
C ILE A 298 11.37 9.00 -13.67
N GLU A 299 10.30 8.75 -14.41
CA GLU A 299 10.24 7.74 -15.45
C GLU A 299 10.33 8.41 -16.81
N VAL A 300 11.15 7.83 -17.69
CA VAL A 300 11.13 8.19 -19.11
C VAL A 300 10.66 7.02 -19.96
N ARG A 301 9.79 7.32 -20.92
CA ARG A 301 9.31 6.38 -21.94
C ARG A 301 9.80 6.85 -23.31
N LEU A 302 10.85 6.20 -23.79
CA LEU A 302 11.61 6.58 -24.97
C LEU A 302 10.93 6.11 -26.25
N THR A 303 10.68 7.06 -27.15
CA THR A 303 10.04 6.82 -28.45
C THR A 303 11.04 6.58 -29.58
N ASN A 304 12.35 6.69 -29.31
CA ASN A 304 13.39 6.41 -30.29
C ASN A 304 13.27 4.98 -30.83
N THR A 305 13.50 4.81 -32.14
CA THR A 305 13.45 3.52 -32.83
C THR A 305 14.78 2.75 -32.78
N THR A 306 15.86 3.43 -32.40
CA THR A 306 17.20 2.87 -32.12
C THR A 306 17.71 3.42 -30.79
N VAL A 307 18.71 2.78 -30.18
CA VAL A 307 19.33 3.29 -28.95
C VAL A 307 20.41 4.32 -29.31
N PRO A 308 20.25 5.63 -28.97
CA PRO A 308 21.29 6.61 -29.21
C PRO A 308 22.54 6.32 -28.37
N GLN A 309 23.71 6.62 -28.90
CA GLN A 309 24.96 6.42 -28.18
C GLN A 309 24.99 7.28 -26.91
N GLY A 310 25.29 6.67 -25.75
CA GLY A 310 25.34 7.39 -24.47
C GLY A 310 23.99 7.89 -23.95
N ALA A 311 22.86 7.37 -24.46
CA ALA A 311 21.52 7.80 -24.07
C ALA A 311 21.28 7.74 -22.55
N LEU A 312 21.57 6.60 -21.92
CA LEU A 312 21.36 6.43 -20.47
C LEU A 312 22.24 7.37 -19.64
N ASP A 313 23.50 7.56 -20.03
CA ASP A 313 24.40 8.47 -19.30
C ASP A 313 23.96 9.92 -19.43
N SER A 314 23.47 10.31 -20.60
CA SER A 314 22.94 11.66 -20.83
C SER A 314 21.67 11.89 -20.02
N LEU A 315 20.75 10.93 -20.02
CA LEU A 315 19.51 11.00 -19.24
C LEU A 315 19.78 11.03 -17.74
N ARG A 316 20.71 10.21 -17.21
CA ARG A 316 21.09 10.24 -15.79
C ARG A 316 21.74 11.55 -15.37
N LYS A 317 22.51 12.19 -16.26
CA LYS A 317 23.08 13.52 -16.00
C LYS A 317 22.02 14.60 -15.98
N ALA A 318 21.00 14.49 -16.84
CA ALA A 318 19.95 15.49 -16.97
C ALA A 318 18.83 15.35 -15.93
N PHE A 319 18.54 14.11 -15.51
CA PHE A 319 17.56 13.74 -14.50
C PHE A 319 18.28 13.03 -13.35
N PRO A 320 18.69 13.76 -12.29
CA PRO A 320 19.43 13.18 -11.17
C PRO A 320 18.69 12.02 -10.49
N GLN A 321 17.36 12.11 -10.44
CA GLN A 321 16.46 11.08 -9.88
C GLN A 321 15.75 10.28 -10.98
N LEU A 322 16.48 9.86 -12.02
CA LEU A 322 15.97 8.95 -13.04
C LEU A 322 15.81 7.53 -12.47
N LEU A 323 14.57 7.11 -12.22
CA LEU A 323 14.27 5.82 -11.59
C LEU A 323 13.88 4.73 -12.58
N SER A 324 13.28 5.11 -13.71
CA SER A 324 12.77 4.16 -14.71
C SER A 324 13.05 4.66 -16.13
N VAL A 325 13.49 3.75 -17.00
CA VAL A 325 13.68 3.99 -18.44
C VAL A 325 13.01 2.86 -19.20
N GLN A 326 12.01 3.19 -19.99
CA GLN A 326 11.28 2.25 -20.84
C GLN A 326 11.47 2.61 -22.32
N TRP A 327 11.55 1.62 -23.20
CA TRP A 327 11.60 1.83 -24.65
C TRP A 327 10.28 1.39 -25.28
N ILE A 328 9.57 2.31 -25.94
CA ILE A 328 8.26 2.02 -26.53
C ILE A 328 8.40 1.49 -27.96
N ASN A 329 9.24 2.14 -28.78
CA ASN A 329 9.30 1.90 -30.23
C ASN A 329 10.63 1.28 -30.70
N LEU A 330 11.43 0.77 -29.77
CA LEU A 330 12.74 0.25 -30.12
C LEU A 330 12.58 -0.89 -31.13
N VAL A 331 13.03 -0.64 -32.36
CA VAL A 331 13.06 -1.67 -33.38
C VAL A 331 14.16 -2.62 -32.95
N GLN A 332 13.77 -3.76 -32.38
CA GLN A 332 14.70 -4.86 -32.23
C GLN A 332 15.15 -5.23 -33.63
N THR A 333 16.39 -4.90 -33.99
CA THR A 333 17.00 -5.42 -35.20
C THR A 333 17.06 -6.92 -35.06
N THR A 334 16.03 -7.62 -35.52
CA THR A 334 16.17 -9.02 -35.91
C THR A 334 17.16 -9.01 -37.06
N ALA A 335 18.43 -9.31 -36.77
CA ALA A 335 19.26 -9.96 -37.77
C ALA A 335 18.42 -11.09 -38.39
N PRO A 336 18.44 -11.28 -39.72
CA PRO A 336 17.55 -12.24 -40.38
C PRO A 336 17.72 -13.60 -39.70
N ARG A 337 16.67 -14.05 -38.98
CA ARG A 337 16.60 -15.40 -38.40
C ARG A 337 16.31 -16.39 -39.53
N GLY A 338 17.31 -16.57 -40.37
CA GLY A 338 17.57 -17.80 -41.08
C GLY A 338 18.53 -18.64 -40.26
N ARG A 339 18.13 -19.10 -39.06
CA ARG A 339 18.77 -20.24 -38.40
C ARG A 339 17.68 -21.26 -38.14
N LYS A 340 17.85 -22.44 -38.75
CA LYS A 340 17.18 -23.68 -38.35
C LYS A 340 17.16 -23.74 -36.82
N LYS A 341 16.09 -24.28 -36.23
CA LYS A 341 16.08 -24.75 -34.83
C LYS A 341 17.24 -25.75 -34.68
N GLU A 342 18.43 -25.25 -34.38
CA GLU A 342 19.47 -26.04 -33.76
C GLU A 342 19.05 -26.18 -32.31
N THR A 343 18.81 -27.41 -31.90
CA THR A 343 18.74 -27.84 -30.52
C THR A 343 19.86 -27.14 -29.74
N ILE A 344 19.48 -26.32 -28.76
CA ILE A 344 20.44 -25.68 -27.88
C ILE A 344 21.13 -26.81 -27.12
N ASP A 345 22.44 -26.92 -27.32
CA ASP A 345 23.29 -27.90 -26.64
C ASP A 345 23.56 -27.39 -25.22
N ASP A 346 22.89 -27.98 -24.24
CA ASP A 346 22.96 -27.59 -22.82
C ASP A 346 24.40 -27.57 -22.29
N ALA A 347 25.28 -28.43 -22.83
CA ALA A 347 26.70 -28.44 -22.47
C ALA A 347 27.42 -27.15 -22.93
N LYS A 348 27.02 -26.57 -24.07
CA LYS A 348 27.55 -25.27 -24.53
C LYS A 348 27.06 -24.12 -23.67
N VAL A 349 25.81 -24.15 -23.23
CA VAL A 349 25.24 -23.15 -22.32
C VAL A 349 25.96 -23.18 -20.98
N PHE A 350 26.17 -24.37 -20.41
CA PHE A 350 26.94 -24.54 -19.19
C PHE A 350 28.39 -24.03 -19.33
N ALA A 351 29.06 -24.34 -20.44
CA ALA A 351 30.40 -23.84 -20.69
C ALA A 351 30.47 -22.31 -20.83
N GLN A 352 29.43 -21.67 -21.38
CA GLN A 352 29.33 -20.20 -21.43
C GLN A 352 29.13 -19.61 -20.02
N PHE A 353 28.30 -20.24 -19.18
CA PHE A 353 28.11 -19.85 -17.80
C PHE A 353 29.43 -19.90 -17.01
N CYS A 354 30.20 -20.99 -17.08
CA CYS A 354 31.49 -21.08 -16.39
C CYS A 354 32.47 -19.99 -16.84
N ARG A 355 32.49 -19.65 -18.14
CA ARG A 355 33.31 -18.54 -18.65
C ARG A 355 32.88 -17.20 -18.11
N ALA A 356 31.57 -16.94 -18.01
CA ALA A 356 31.05 -15.69 -17.48
C ALA A 356 31.24 -15.57 -15.96
N ALA A 357 31.01 -16.64 -15.21
CA ALA A 357 31.03 -16.64 -13.75
C ALA A 357 32.42 -16.84 -13.14
N ALA A 358 33.26 -17.69 -13.77
CA ALA A 358 34.56 -18.09 -13.24
C ALA A 358 35.73 -17.69 -14.15
N GLY A 359 35.48 -17.00 -15.26
CA GLY A 359 36.53 -16.55 -16.20
C GLY A 359 37.26 -17.68 -16.93
N ARG A 360 36.82 -18.94 -16.79
CA ARG A 360 37.47 -20.12 -17.38
C ARG A 360 36.46 -21.10 -17.97
N SER A 361 36.92 -21.96 -18.86
CA SER A 361 36.14 -23.12 -19.29
C SER A 361 35.95 -24.13 -18.14
N PRO A 362 34.85 -24.91 -18.13
CA PRO A 362 34.63 -25.91 -17.10
C PRO A 362 35.73 -26.98 -17.12
N SER A 363 36.07 -27.52 -15.96
CA SER A 363 36.96 -28.68 -15.82
C SER A 363 36.25 -29.97 -16.27
N GLU A 364 37.01 -31.06 -16.41
CA GLU A 364 36.46 -32.40 -16.69
C GLU A 364 35.40 -32.79 -15.65
N SER A 365 35.74 -32.63 -14.37
CA SER A 365 34.85 -32.95 -13.25
C SER A 365 33.56 -32.12 -13.25
N GLU A 366 33.62 -30.84 -13.60
CA GLU A 366 32.44 -29.96 -13.68
C GLU A 366 31.53 -30.35 -14.85
N ARG A 367 32.11 -30.77 -15.98
CA ARG A 367 31.35 -31.30 -17.13
C ARG A 367 30.60 -32.58 -16.77
N GLU A 368 31.26 -33.51 -16.09
CA GLU A 368 30.65 -34.77 -15.65
C GLU A 368 29.51 -34.53 -14.64
N LEU A 369 29.71 -33.62 -13.68
CA LEU A 369 28.70 -33.31 -12.67
C LEU A 369 27.45 -32.66 -13.29
N PHE A 370 27.64 -31.76 -14.26
CA PHE A 370 26.54 -31.16 -15.00
C PHE A 370 25.77 -32.19 -15.84
N ALA A 371 26.48 -33.09 -16.55
CA ALA A 371 25.87 -34.15 -17.33
C ALA A 371 25.01 -35.09 -16.45
N ASN A 372 25.53 -35.48 -15.28
CA ASN A 372 24.81 -36.32 -14.31
C ASN A 372 23.55 -35.62 -13.76
N ALA A 373 23.64 -34.32 -13.45
CA ALA A 373 22.50 -33.55 -12.96
C ALA A 373 21.40 -33.40 -14.02
N MET A 374 21.77 -33.20 -15.28
CA MET A 374 20.83 -33.12 -16.40
C MET A 374 20.13 -34.45 -16.65
N GLN A 375 20.87 -35.57 -16.61
CA GLN A 375 20.29 -36.90 -16.73
C GLN A 375 19.29 -37.19 -15.59
N TRP A 376 19.68 -36.88 -14.35
CA TRP A 376 18.80 -37.03 -13.18
C TRP A 376 17.50 -36.21 -13.29
N ALA A 377 17.59 -34.98 -13.82
CA ALA A 377 16.41 -34.12 -14.01
C ALA A 377 15.47 -34.66 -15.10
N GLN A 378 16.02 -35.20 -16.19
CA GLN A 378 15.24 -35.80 -17.29
C GLN A 378 14.50 -37.07 -16.85
N GLU A 379 15.10 -37.87 -15.97
CA GLU A 379 14.48 -39.10 -15.43
C GLU A 379 13.30 -38.82 -14.49
N ARG A 380 13.24 -37.65 -13.85
CA ARG A 380 12.14 -37.23 -12.95
C ARG A 380 10.99 -36.49 -13.62
N THR A 381 11.16 -36.08 -14.88
CA THR A 381 10.16 -35.30 -15.63
C THR A 381 9.40 -36.19 -16.64
N ARG A 382 9.53 -37.53 -16.50
CA ARG A 382 8.85 -38.55 -17.30
C ARG A 382 7.89 -39.40 -16.49
#